data_AF-A0A7I9ZCW1-F1
#
_entry.id   AF-A0A7I9ZCW1-F1
#
_cell.length_a   1.000
_cell.length_b   1.000
_cell.length_c   1.000
_cell.angle_alpha   90.00
_cell.angle_beta   90.00
_cell.angle_gamma   90.00
#
_symmetry.space_group_name_H-M   'P 1'
#
loop_
_entity.id
_entity.type
_entity.pdbx_description
1 polymer ?
#
loop_
_entity_poly.entity_id
_entity_poly.type
_entity_poly.pdbx_seq_one_letter_code
_entity_poly.pdbx_strand_id
1 'polypeptide(L)'
;MLTQRADWRQRGGGSPMADITMLILADHDWFRDQFARLDYLQAQPPADRAGLERVWRPLADKLDVHAYIEEKIFYPQLLKRGGEDAEGETLDAIGDHNDIRDGVREADAAELGSEQWWAAVGRTREANDDHMGEEEREGLSDFRRNAPIGLREALGRQYSEFMAEHPTTEGLTIADQDPHRYVEQAEAPEPKHADFSLRIGSLKGQ
;
A
#
# COMPACT_ATOMS: atom_id res chain seq x y z
N MET A 1 3.72 2.33 38.99
CA MET A 1 4.90 3.06 38.52
C MET A 1 4.62 3.51 37.09
N LEU A 2 4.80 4.80 36.87
CA LEU A 2 4.47 5.66 35.73
C LEU A 2 4.50 5.01 34.32
N THR A 3 3.34 4.95 33.67
CA THR A 3 3.23 4.90 32.20
C THR A 3 3.26 6.34 31.67
N GLN A 4 4.43 6.76 31.16
CA GLN A 4 4.48 7.96 30.33
C GLN A 4 4.01 7.57 28.93
N ARG A 5 2.72 7.82 28.64
CA ARG A 5 2.29 8.00 27.25
C ARG A 5 2.86 9.34 26.80
N ALA A 6 3.78 9.32 25.84
CA ALA A 6 4.26 10.54 25.21
C ALA A 6 3.08 11.20 24.49
N ASP A 7 2.63 12.33 25.04
CA ASP A 7 1.62 13.18 24.43
C ASP A 7 2.29 14.05 23.36
N TRP A 8 2.24 13.59 22.11
CA TRP A 8 2.85 14.27 20.97
C TRP A 8 2.04 15.46 20.45
N ARG A 9 0.98 15.88 21.14
CA ARG A 9 0.16 17.02 20.73
C ARG A 9 0.62 18.30 21.40
N GLN A 10 1.53 19.03 20.74
CA GLN A 10 1.51 20.49 20.59
C GLN A 10 2.89 21.03 20.19
N ARG A 11 3.19 21.09 18.88
CA ARG A 11 3.97 22.16 18.20
C ARG A 11 3.72 22.08 16.69
N GLY A 12 2.76 22.84 16.15
CA GLY A 12 2.69 23.29 14.75
C GLY A 12 2.95 22.32 13.57
N GLY A 13 2.99 21.01 13.78
CA GLY A 13 3.27 19.98 12.79
C GLY A 13 2.13 18.96 12.79
N GLY A 14 1.86 18.42 11.61
CA GLY A 14 0.78 17.49 11.33
C GLY A 14 0.64 16.32 12.32
N SER A 15 -0.56 15.76 12.42
CA SER A 15 -0.81 14.60 13.29
C SER A 15 -0.03 13.40 12.71
N PRO A 16 0.89 12.74 13.46
CA PRO A 16 1.63 11.58 12.94
C PRO A 16 0.73 10.46 12.40
N MET A 17 -0.46 10.31 12.97
CA MET A 17 -1.51 9.39 12.49
C MET A 17 -2.13 9.75 11.13
N ALA A 18 -1.87 10.94 10.59
CA ALA A 18 -2.39 11.38 9.29
C ALA A 18 -1.34 11.32 8.17
N ASP A 19 -0.07 11.05 8.49
CA ASP A 19 1.01 10.94 7.49
C ASP A 19 0.92 9.59 6.78
N ILE A 20 0.78 9.58 5.44
CA ILE A 20 0.69 8.33 4.66
C ILE A 20 1.83 7.36 4.97
N THR A 21 3.05 7.87 5.15
CA THR A 21 4.21 7.00 5.41
C THR A 21 4.12 6.29 6.75
N MET A 22 3.41 6.88 7.72
CA MET A 22 3.16 6.25 9.01
C MET A 22 1.97 5.27 8.96
N LEU A 23 1.01 5.49 8.06
CA LEU A 23 -0.11 4.59 7.84
C LEU A 23 0.35 3.31 7.12
N ILE A 24 1.18 3.44 6.09
CA ILE A 24 1.83 2.32 5.40
C ILE A 24 2.65 1.48 6.39
N LEU A 25 3.52 2.12 7.20
CA LEU A 25 4.26 1.45 8.27
C LEU A 25 3.35 0.71 9.27
N ALA A 26 2.19 1.27 9.60
CA ALA A 26 1.25 0.62 10.50
C ALA A 26 0.62 -0.64 9.89
N ASP A 27 0.40 -0.64 8.56
CA ASP A 27 -0.03 -1.82 7.83
C ASP A 27 1.07 -2.88 7.80
N HIS A 28 2.33 -2.49 7.58
CA HIS A 28 3.49 -3.41 7.62
C HIS A 28 3.62 -4.12 8.96
N ASP A 29 3.54 -3.37 10.07
CA ASP A 29 3.56 -3.93 11.42
C ASP A 29 2.40 -4.91 11.64
N TRP A 30 1.23 -4.60 11.08
CA TRP A 30 0.07 -5.49 11.15
C TRP A 30 0.26 -6.77 10.34
N PHE A 31 0.86 -6.71 9.14
CA PHE A 31 1.20 -7.88 8.33
C PHE A 31 2.14 -8.83 9.08
N ARG A 32 3.22 -8.28 9.65
CA ARG A 32 4.17 -9.04 10.48
C ARG A 32 3.48 -9.75 11.64
N ASP A 33 2.56 -9.07 12.34
CA ASP A 33 1.77 -9.69 13.42
C ASP A 33 0.87 -10.82 12.89
N GLN A 34 0.23 -10.66 11.73
CA GLN A 34 -0.66 -11.71 11.20
C GLN A 34 0.11 -12.94 10.73
N PHE A 35 1.25 -12.77 10.05
CA PHE A 35 2.11 -13.91 9.70
C PHE A 35 2.64 -14.62 10.95
N ALA A 36 3.03 -13.88 12.00
CA ALA A 36 3.42 -14.49 13.28
C ALA A 36 2.26 -15.27 13.93
N ARG A 37 1.01 -14.82 13.82
CA ARG A 37 -0.17 -15.58 14.29
C ARG A 37 -0.38 -16.87 13.52
N LEU A 38 -0.11 -16.87 12.21
CA LEU A 38 -0.14 -18.09 11.41
C LEU A 38 0.93 -19.09 11.89
N ASP A 39 2.14 -18.63 12.22
CA ASP A 39 3.19 -19.49 12.80
C ASP A 39 2.72 -20.16 14.10
N TYR A 40 2.08 -19.39 14.99
CA TYR A 40 1.53 -19.94 16.24
C TYR A 40 0.45 -21.01 16.00
N LEU A 41 -0.40 -20.83 14.98
CA LEU A 41 -1.43 -21.81 14.63
C LEU A 41 -0.81 -23.06 13.99
N GLN A 42 0.21 -22.90 13.13
CA GLN A 42 0.92 -24.01 12.50
C GLN A 42 1.60 -24.93 13.53
N ALA A 43 2.12 -24.35 14.61
CA ALA A 43 2.81 -25.09 15.67
C ALA A 43 1.88 -25.92 16.59
N GLN A 44 0.55 -25.83 16.44
CA GLN A 44 -0.43 -26.45 17.34
C GLN A 44 -1.27 -27.54 16.62
N PRO A 45 -0.82 -28.80 16.57
CA PRO A 45 -1.60 -29.90 16.02
C PRO A 45 -2.70 -30.39 16.99
N PRO A 46 -3.88 -30.83 16.49
CA PRO A 46 -4.29 -30.83 15.09
C PRO A 46 -4.64 -29.41 14.58
N ALA A 47 -4.52 -29.18 13.28
CA ALA A 47 -4.71 -27.85 12.68
C ALA A 47 -6.09 -27.24 13.00
N ASP A 48 -6.09 -26.04 13.59
CA ASP A 48 -7.30 -25.23 13.77
C ASP A 48 -7.66 -24.50 12.47
N ARG A 49 -8.38 -25.17 11.57
CA ARG A 49 -8.82 -24.59 10.29
C ARG A 49 -9.64 -23.31 10.47
N ALA A 50 -10.48 -23.22 11.50
CA ALA A 50 -11.25 -22.00 11.75
C ALA A 50 -10.37 -20.85 12.26
N GLY A 51 -9.31 -21.17 13.01
CA GLY A 51 -8.23 -20.26 13.37
C GLY A 51 -7.49 -19.73 12.16
N LEU A 52 -7.05 -20.62 11.26
CA LEU A 52 -6.34 -20.26 10.04
C LEU A 52 -7.17 -19.34 9.15
N GLU A 53 -8.43 -19.68 8.89
CA GLU A 53 -9.34 -18.87 8.08
C GLU A 53 -9.49 -17.45 8.63
N ARG A 54 -9.65 -17.33 9.96
CA ARG A 54 -9.85 -16.05 10.65
C ARG A 54 -8.65 -15.12 10.56
N VAL A 55 -7.44 -15.67 10.43
CA VAL A 55 -6.22 -14.88 10.29
C VAL A 55 -5.90 -14.64 8.82
N TRP A 56 -5.98 -15.68 7.98
CA TRP A 56 -5.60 -15.61 6.58
C TRP A 56 -6.51 -14.71 5.77
N ARG A 57 -7.83 -14.85 5.88
CA ARG A 57 -8.74 -14.12 4.99
C ARG A 57 -8.58 -12.59 5.12
N PRO A 58 -8.59 -12.00 6.33
CA PRO A 58 -8.35 -10.56 6.47
C PRO A 58 -6.93 -10.14 6.05
N LEU A 59 -5.93 -11.01 6.25
CA LEU A 59 -4.55 -10.75 5.83
C LEU A 59 -4.43 -10.66 4.31
N ALA A 60 -4.90 -11.69 3.60
CA ALA A 60 -4.92 -11.76 2.15
C ALA A 60 -5.66 -10.55 1.54
N ASP A 61 -6.87 -10.25 2.03
CA ASP A 61 -7.63 -9.11 1.54
C ASP A 61 -6.89 -7.78 1.78
N LYS A 62 -6.25 -7.59 2.94
CA LYS A 62 -5.54 -6.35 3.25
C LYS A 62 -4.23 -6.20 2.48
N LEU A 63 -3.50 -7.28 2.20
CA LEU A 63 -2.31 -7.27 1.33
C LEU A 63 -2.66 -6.72 -0.05
N ASP A 64 -3.72 -7.24 -0.66
CA ASP A 64 -4.18 -6.79 -1.98
C ASP A 64 -4.66 -5.34 -1.99
N VAL A 65 -5.45 -4.94 -0.99
CA VAL A 65 -5.98 -3.57 -0.89
C VAL A 65 -4.87 -2.57 -0.63
N HIS A 66 -3.89 -2.91 0.22
CA HIS A 66 -2.70 -2.12 0.52
C HIS A 66 -1.87 -1.87 -0.74
N ALA A 67 -1.49 -2.94 -1.44
CA ALA A 67 -0.76 -2.86 -2.69
C ALA A 67 -1.52 -2.02 -3.73
N TYR A 68 -2.83 -2.23 -3.85
CA TYR A 68 -3.68 -1.46 -4.76
C TYR A 68 -3.64 0.05 -4.45
N ILE A 69 -3.81 0.46 -3.19
CA ILE A 69 -3.91 1.88 -2.87
C ILE A 69 -2.56 2.59 -3.02
N GLU A 70 -1.45 1.94 -2.69
CA GLU A 70 -0.11 2.51 -2.90
C GLU A 70 0.19 2.78 -4.37
N GLU A 71 -0.15 1.82 -5.23
CA GLU A 71 -0.10 1.96 -6.68
C GLU A 71 -1.01 3.08 -7.20
N LYS A 72 -2.11 3.40 -6.51
CA LYS A 72 -3.00 4.47 -6.96
C LYS A 72 -2.56 5.85 -6.50
N ILE A 73 -2.06 6.00 -5.27
CA ILE A 73 -1.88 7.33 -4.68
C ILE A 73 -0.48 7.60 -4.17
N PHE A 74 0.30 6.58 -3.82
CA PHE A 74 1.63 6.75 -3.23
C PHE A 74 2.72 6.76 -4.30
N TYR A 75 2.90 5.68 -5.05
CA TYR A 75 3.96 5.56 -6.05
C TYR A 75 3.95 6.66 -7.13
N PRO A 76 2.80 7.17 -7.62
CA PRO A 76 2.81 8.31 -8.54
C PRO A 76 3.39 9.60 -7.92
N GLN A 77 3.33 9.74 -6.60
CA GLN A 77 3.96 10.84 -5.87
C GLN A 77 5.40 10.54 -5.53
N LEU A 78 5.75 9.27 -5.25
CA LEU A 78 7.11 8.82 -5.07
C LEU A 78 7.95 9.11 -6.34
N LEU A 79 7.49 8.73 -7.53
CA LEU A 79 8.17 9.04 -8.79
C LEU A 79 8.45 10.55 -8.98
N LYS A 80 7.58 11.42 -8.46
CA LYS A 80 7.72 12.88 -8.59
C LYS A 80 8.59 13.52 -7.52
N ARG A 81 8.74 12.88 -6.37
CA ARG A 81 9.24 13.49 -5.12
C ARG A 81 10.21 12.59 -4.35
N GLY A 82 10.52 11.41 -4.86
CA GLY A 82 11.43 10.44 -4.25
C GLY A 82 12.88 10.84 -4.42
N GLY A 83 13.77 9.92 -4.05
CA GLY A 83 15.22 10.06 -4.24
C GLY A 83 15.63 9.92 -5.70
N GLU A 84 16.93 9.78 -5.93
CA GLU A 84 17.49 9.60 -7.28
C GLU A 84 17.05 8.27 -7.92
N ASP A 85 16.69 7.26 -7.12
CA ASP A 85 16.34 5.91 -7.58
C ASP A 85 14.83 5.61 -7.49
N ALA A 86 13.98 6.63 -7.39
CA ALA A 86 12.54 6.46 -7.22
C ALA A 86 11.87 5.63 -8.34
N GLU A 87 12.43 5.67 -9.56
CA GLU A 87 11.99 4.82 -10.68
C GLU A 87 12.29 3.34 -10.42
N GLY A 88 13.53 3.00 -10.06
CA GLY A 88 13.94 1.63 -9.73
C GLY A 88 13.14 1.07 -8.57
N GLU A 89 13.06 1.83 -7.48
CA GLU A 89 12.26 1.49 -6.29
C GLU A 89 10.79 1.21 -6.66
N THR A 90 10.21 1.99 -7.58
CA THR A 90 8.83 1.77 -8.02
C THR A 90 8.68 0.55 -8.92
N LEU A 91 9.66 0.25 -9.78
CA LEU A 91 9.62 -0.94 -10.62
C LEU A 91 9.65 -2.22 -9.77
N ASP A 92 10.56 -2.26 -8.79
CA ASP A 92 10.72 -3.38 -7.89
C ASP A 92 9.46 -3.57 -7.02
N ALA A 93 8.95 -2.50 -6.42
CA ALA A 93 7.72 -2.55 -5.62
C ALA A 93 6.49 -3.05 -6.40
N ILE A 94 6.32 -2.67 -7.67
CA ILE A 94 5.23 -3.21 -8.51
C ILE A 94 5.44 -4.71 -8.79
N GLY A 95 6.69 -5.13 -9.01
CA GLY A 95 7.04 -6.54 -9.14
C GLY A 95 6.66 -7.34 -7.90
N ASP A 96 7.09 -6.88 -6.73
CA ASP A 96 6.79 -7.55 -5.46
C ASP A 96 5.30 -7.62 -5.18
N HIS A 97 4.55 -6.56 -5.47
CA HIS A 97 3.09 -6.57 -5.35
C HIS A 97 2.43 -7.64 -6.22
N ASN A 98 2.97 -7.92 -7.41
CA ASN A 98 2.48 -9.02 -8.25
C ASN A 98 2.79 -10.37 -7.61
N ASP A 99 3.99 -10.55 -7.06
CA ASP A 99 4.38 -11.80 -6.37
C ASP A 99 3.54 -12.05 -5.12
N ILE A 100 3.20 -11.00 -4.36
CA ILE A 100 2.28 -11.07 -3.21
C ILE A 100 0.89 -11.52 -3.68
N ARG A 101 0.34 -10.90 -4.74
CA ARG A 101 -0.95 -11.26 -5.33
C ARG A 101 -0.98 -12.70 -5.82
N ASP A 102 0.08 -13.15 -6.47
CA ASP A 102 0.19 -14.53 -6.95
C ASP A 102 0.17 -15.51 -5.79
N GLY A 103 0.96 -15.28 -4.74
CA GLY A 103 0.91 -16.11 -3.55
C GLY A 103 -0.47 -16.13 -2.88
N VAL A 104 -1.17 -14.99 -2.82
CA VAL A 104 -2.55 -14.90 -2.30
C VAL A 104 -3.50 -15.75 -3.14
N ARG A 105 -3.48 -15.63 -4.47
CA ARG A 105 -4.32 -16.43 -5.38
C ARG A 105 -4.03 -17.92 -5.28
N GLU A 106 -2.75 -18.29 -5.16
CA GLU A 106 -2.32 -19.68 -4.99
C GLU A 106 -2.82 -20.28 -3.67
N ALA A 107 -2.78 -19.51 -2.59
CA ALA A 107 -3.32 -19.92 -1.30
C ALA A 107 -4.85 -20.08 -1.38
N ASP A 108 -5.56 -19.13 -1.98
CA ASP A 108 -7.02 -19.19 -2.15
C ASP A 108 -7.47 -20.38 -3.03
N ALA A 109 -6.60 -20.87 -3.93
CA ALA A 109 -6.84 -22.05 -4.75
C ALA A 109 -6.57 -23.39 -4.03
N ALA A 110 -5.90 -23.37 -2.87
CA ALA A 110 -5.50 -24.56 -2.13
C ALA A 110 -6.46 -24.89 -0.97
N GLU A 111 -6.47 -26.16 -0.51
CA GLU A 111 -7.22 -26.50 0.70
C GLU A 111 -6.55 -25.85 1.92
N LEU A 112 -7.32 -25.06 2.69
CA LEU A 112 -6.84 -24.37 3.88
C LEU A 112 -6.08 -25.30 4.85
N GLY A 113 -4.83 -24.94 5.15
CA GLY A 113 -3.94 -25.70 6.03
C GLY A 113 -3.26 -26.92 5.40
N SER A 114 -3.46 -27.17 4.11
CA SER A 114 -2.68 -28.16 3.34
C SER A 114 -1.22 -27.72 3.15
N GLU A 115 -0.36 -28.64 2.72
CA GLU A 115 1.04 -28.32 2.37
C GLU A 115 1.12 -27.29 1.24
N GLN A 116 0.24 -27.39 0.24
CA GLN A 116 0.16 -26.44 -0.88
C GLN A 116 -0.23 -25.05 -0.38
N TRP A 117 -1.22 -24.97 0.50
CA TRP A 117 -1.65 -23.71 1.10
C TRP A 117 -0.53 -23.07 1.92
N TRP A 118 0.16 -23.83 2.78
CA TRP A 118 1.31 -23.31 3.53
C TRP A 118 2.47 -22.87 2.65
N ALA A 119 2.73 -23.57 1.54
CA ALA A 119 3.76 -23.16 0.59
C ALA A 119 3.42 -21.83 -0.09
N ALA A 120 2.15 -21.60 -0.43
CA ALA A 120 1.69 -20.34 -1.00
C ALA A 120 1.76 -19.19 0.02
N VAL A 121 1.25 -19.40 1.25
CA VAL A 121 1.39 -18.45 2.36
C VAL A 121 2.85 -18.07 2.61
N GLY A 122 3.77 -19.06 2.54
CA GLY A 122 5.20 -18.84 2.68
C GLY A 122 5.78 -17.94 1.59
N ARG A 123 5.42 -18.17 0.31
CA ARG A 123 5.82 -17.30 -0.80
C ARG A 123 5.27 -15.88 -0.65
N THR A 124 3.99 -15.74 -0.30
CA THR A 124 3.39 -14.42 -0.03
C THR A 124 4.14 -13.68 1.07
N ARG A 125 4.50 -14.39 2.15
CA ARG A 125 5.26 -13.80 3.25
C ARG A 125 6.65 -13.33 2.82
N GLU A 126 7.39 -14.16 2.09
CA GLU A 126 8.74 -13.84 1.63
C GLU A 126 8.72 -12.59 0.74
N ALA A 127 7.85 -12.56 -0.29
CA ALA A 127 7.67 -11.39 -1.15
C ALA A 127 7.27 -10.14 -0.34
N ASN A 128 6.36 -10.28 0.62
CA ASN A 128 5.94 -9.16 1.47
C ASN A 128 7.05 -8.68 2.42
N ASP A 129 7.86 -9.58 2.99
CA ASP A 129 8.96 -9.22 3.89
C ASP A 129 10.08 -8.47 3.15
N ASP A 130 10.41 -8.90 1.93
CA ASP A 130 11.38 -8.22 1.06
C ASP A 130 10.86 -6.83 0.66
N HIS A 131 9.63 -6.78 0.14
CA HIS A 131 8.93 -5.55 -0.24
C HIS A 131 8.91 -4.49 0.87
N MET A 132 8.35 -4.84 2.03
CA MET A 132 8.28 -3.92 3.18
C MET A 132 9.67 -3.48 3.61
N GLY A 133 10.63 -4.41 3.57
CA GLY A 133 12.01 -4.13 3.92
C GLY A 133 12.60 -3.03 3.04
N GLU A 134 12.39 -3.10 1.73
CA GLU A 134 12.86 -2.15 0.72
C GLU A 134 12.16 -0.80 0.87
N GLU A 135 10.84 -0.83 0.87
CA GLU A 135 10.04 0.38 0.90
C GLU A 135 10.32 1.22 2.18
N GLU A 136 10.51 0.57 3.33
CA GLU A 136 10.80 1.25 4.60
C GLU A 136 12.14 1.98 4.63
N ARG A 137 13.19 1.39 4.03
CA ARG A 137 14.56 1.89 4.06
C ARG A 137 14.85 2.86 2.91
N GLU A 138 14.12 2.74 1.81
CA GLU A 138 14.27 3.49 0.57
C GLU A 138 13.05 4.41 0.34
N GLY A 139 12.04 3.99 -0.42
CA GLY A 139 10.95 4.86 -0.90
C GLY A 139 10.25 5.71 0.17
N LEU A 140 9.83 5.11 1.29
CA LEU A 140 9.22 5.84 2.41
C LEU A 140 10.22 6.79 3.09
N SER A 141 11.47 6.37 3.20
CA SER A 141 12.58 7.13 3.79
C SER A 141 12.80 8.43 3.02
N ASP A 142 12.91 8.33 1.70
CA ASP A 142 13.17 9.46 0.82
C ASP A 142 11.94 10.36 0.64
N PHE A 143 10.76 9.76 0.53
CA PHE A 143 9.52 10.54 0.49
C PHE A 143 9.34 11.40 1.74
N ARG A 144 9.72 10.91 2.94
CA ARG A 144 9.71 11.72 4.18
C ARG A 144 10.67 12.90 4.14
N ARG A 145 11.80 12.80 3.44
CA ARG A 145 12.81 13.88 3.33
C ARG A 145 12.39 14.96 2.34
N ASN A 146 11.73 14.54 1.25
CA ASN A 146 11.51 15.38 0.08
C ASN A 146 10.07 15.89 -0.07
N ALA A 147 9.08 15.12 0.37
CA ALA A 147 7.68 15.52 0.25
C ALA A 147 7.24 16.46 1.39
N PRO A 148 6.55 17.58 1.08
CA PRO A 148 6.06 18.49 2.11
C PRO A 148 5.00 17.82 2.97
N ILE A 149 5.00 18.11 4.29
CA ILE A 149 4.08 17.48 5.25
C ILE A 149 2.60 17.55 4.84
N GLY A 150 2.16 18.68 4.28
CA GLY A 150 0.76 18.85 3.85
C GLY A 150 0.34 17.90 2.73
N LEU A 151 1.27 17.50 1.84
CA LEU A 151 1.01 16.48 0.83
C LEU A 151 0.89 15.11 1.48
N ARG A 152 1.82 14.76 2.38
CA ARG A 152 1.79 13.47 3.09
C ARG A 152 0.52 13.28 3.91
N GLU A 153 0.04 14.35 4.55
CA GLU A 153 -1.23 14.34 5.28
C GLU A 153 -2.45 14.23 4.37
N ALA A 154 -2.40 14.86 3.19
CA ALA A 154 -3.48 14.75 2.21
C ALA A 154 -3.59 13.35 1.61
N LEU A 155 -2.44 12.71 1.35
CA LEU A 155 -2.37 11.32 0.94
C LEU A 155 -2.83 10.39 2.06
N GLY A 156 -2.43 10.64 3.32
CA GLY A 156 -2.84 9.78 4.43
C GLY A 156 -4.34 9.84 4.72
N ARG A 157 -5.00 11.00 4.48
CA ARG A 157 -6.48 11.06 4.50
C ARG A 157 -7.10 10.21 3.39
N GLN A 158 -6.63 10.34 2.16
CA GLN A 158 -7.11 9.53 1.03
C GLN A 158 -6.92 8.03 1.28
N TYR A 159 -5.74 7.65 1.78
CA TYR A 159 -5.42 6.29 2.17
C TYR A 159 -6.40 5.78 3.23
N SER A 160 -6.58 6.53 4.32
CA SER A 160 -7.47 6.12 5.42
C SER A 160 -8.93 6.01 4.99
N GLU A 161 -9.41 6.95 4.17
CA GLU A 161 -10.76 6.92 3.61
C GLU A 161 -10.94 5.69 2.71
N PHE A 162 -9.97 5.44 1.81
CA PHE A 162 -10.00 4.29 0.92
C PHE A 162 -10.00 2.95 1.67
N MET A 163 -9.10 2.78 2.64
CA MET A 163 -9.02 1.56 3.46
C MET A 163 -10.28 1.32 4.28
N ALA A 164 -10.97 2.39 4.72
CA ALA A 164 -12.23 2.27 5.44
C ALA A 164 -13.40 1.91 4.51
N GLU A 165 -13.40 2.42 3.29
CA GLU A 165 -14.41 2.11 2.26
C GLU A 165 -14.22 0.72 1.66
N HIS A 166 -12.99 0.20 1.66
CA HIS A 166 -12.62 -1.09 1.08
C HIS A 166 -12.00 -2.01 2.14
N PRO A 167 -12.80 -2.54 3.08
CA PRO A 167 -12.31 -3.48 4.09
C PRO A 167 -11.94 -4.86 3.50
N THR A 168 -12.30 -5.11 2.24
CA THR A 168 -11.95 -6.30 1.47
C THR A 168 -11.64 -5.91 0.02
N THR A 169 -11.26 -6.88 -0.81
CA THR A 169 -11.05 -6.70 -2.25
C THR A 169 -12.35 -6.52 -3.07
N GLU A 170 -13.54 -6.63 -2.45
CA GLU A 170 -14.82 -6.49 -3.13
C GLU A 170 -14.95 -5.12 -3.83
N GLY A 171 -15.27 -5.15 -5.13
CA GLY A 171 -15.39 -3.93 -5.94
C GLY A 171 -14.07 -3.39 -6.49
N LEU A 172 -12.93 -3.96 -6.13
CA LEU A 172 -11.63 -3.62 -6.68
C LEU A 172 -11.23 -4.58 -7.80
N THR A 173 -10.55 -4.05 -8.82
CA THR A 173 -9.89 -4.88 -9.84
C THR A 173 -8.47 -5.16 -9.37
N ILE A 174 -8.30 -6.26 -8.64
CA ILE A 174 -6.98 -6.75 -8.21
C ILE A 174 -6.39 -7.55 -9.38
N ALA A 175 -5.38 -6.98 -10.02
CA ALA A 175 -4.69 -7.57 -11.16
C ALA A 175 -3.24 -7.11 -11.17
N ASP A 176 -2.39 -7.93 -11.77
CA ASP A 176 -0.97 -7.61 -11.89
C ASP A 176 -0.76 -6.40 -12.81
N GLN A 177 0.27 -5.63 -12.50
CA GLN A 177 0.69 -4.50 -13.31
C GLN A 177 2.04 -4.80 -13.96
N ASP A 178 2.20 -4.42 -15.23
CA ASP A 178 3.51 -4.43 -15.87
C ASP A 178 4.34 -3.25 -15.31
N PRO A 179 5.46 -3.50 -14.60
CA PRO A 179 6.18 -2.43 -13.88
C PRO A 179 6.63 -1.29 -14.80
N HIS A 180 7.20 -1.62 -15.96
CA HIS A 180 7.70 -0.62 -16.89
C HIS A 180 6.58 0.22 -17.50
N ARG A 181 5.49 -0.42 -17.92
CA ARG A 181 4.30 0.26 -18.44
C ARG A 181 3.64 1.12 -17.37
N TYR A 182 3.66 0.70 -16.11
CA TYR A 182 3.14 1.46 -14.99
C TYR A 182 3.93 2.77 -14.79
N VAL A 183 5.26 2.69 -14.69
CA VAL A 183 6.13 3.87 -14.58
C VAL A 183 5.96 4.79 -15.77
N GLU A 184 6.00 4.27 -17.00
CA GLU A 184 5.82 5.06 -18.23
C GLU A 184 4.51 5.87 -18.20
N GLN A 185 3.42 5.27 -17.72
CA GLN A 185 2.13 5.95 -17.60
C GLN A 185 2.09 6.97 -16.46
N ALA A 186 2.71 6.67 -15.32
CA ALA A 186 2.73 7.55 -14.16
C ALA A 186 3.56 8.82 -14.40
N GLU A 187 4.60 8.72 -15.23
CA GLU A 187 5.45 9.84 -15.64
C GLU A 187 4.94 10.58 -16.88
N ALA A 188 4.01 9.99 -17.63
CA ALA A 188 3.44 10.62 -18.81
C ALA A 188 2.86 12.00 -18.46
N PRO A 189 3.16 13.05 -19.25
CA PRO A 189 2.63 14.38 -18.99
C PRO A 189 1.09 14.34 -19.05
N GLU A 190 0.42 14.90 -18.04
CA GLU A 190 -1.03 14.99 -18.08
C GLU A 190 -1.48 15.69 -19.37
N PRO A 191 -2.50 15.15 -20.06
CA PRO A 191 -3.01 15.78 -21.26
C PRO A 191 -3.42 17.20 -20.90
N LYS A 192 -2.81 18.20 -21.56
CA LYS A 192 -3.22 19.60 -21.42
C LYS A 192 -4.71 19.66 -21.69
N HIS A 193 -5.53 19.85 -20.67
CA HIS A 193 -6.93 20.20 -20.86
C HIS A 193 -6.94 21.40 -21.79
N ALA A 194 -7.50 21.22 -23.00
CA ALA A 194 -7.63 22.29 -23.95
C ALA A 194 -8.46 23.38 -23.28
N ASP A 195 -7.81 24.49 -22.98
CA ASP A 195 -8.42 25.69 -22.43
C ASP A 195 -9.40 26.23 -23.48
N PHE A 196 -10.62 25.70 -23.48
CA PHE A 196 -11.75 26.28 -24.21
C PHE A 196 -12.21 27.53 -23.44
N SER A 197 -11.33 28.52 -23.34
CA SER A 197 -11.72 29.89 -23.05
C SER A 197 -12.60 30.35 -24.21
N LEU A 198 -13.91 30.22 -23.98
CA LEU A 198 -14.96 30.76 -24.82
C LEU A 198 -14.65 32.23 -25.10
N ARG A 199 -14.40 32.52 -26.38
CA ARG A 199 -14.41 33.87 -26.95
C ARG A 199 -15.71 34.56 -26.55
N ILE A 200 -15.68 35.34 -25.47
CA ILE A 200 -16.70 36.36 -25.23
C ILE A 200 -16.44 37.47 -26.24
N GLY A 201 -17.25 37.47 -27.30
CA GLY A 201 -17.32 38.52 -28.30
C GLY A 201 -17.58 39.86 -27.63
N SER A 202 -16.71 40.82 -27.91
CA SER A 202 -16.91 42.22 -27.52
C SER A 202 -18.06 42.78 -28.36
N LEU A 203 -19.27 42.75 -27.82
CA LEU A 203 -20.36 43.61 -28.23
C LEU A 203 -20.09 45.00 -27.64
N LYS A 204 -19.46 45.88 -28.43
CA LYS A 204 -19.60 47.33 -28.22
C LYS A 204 -20.80 47.81 -29.01
N GLY A 205 -21.89 48.06 -28.30
CA GLY A 205 -22.96 48.93 -28.75
C GLY A 205 -22.69 50.37 -28.34
N GLN A 206 -23.00 51.28 -29.27
CA GLN A 206 -23.21 52.74 -29.17
C GLN A 206 -22.06 53.63 -28.71
#